data_AF-A0A317LPC9-F1
#
_entry.id   AF-A0A317LPC9-F1
#
_cell.length_a   1.000
_cell.length_b   1.000
_cell.length_c   1.000
_cell.angle_alpha   90.00
_cell.angle_beta   90.00
_cell.angle_gamma   90.00
#
_symmetry.space_group_name_H-M   'P 1'
#
loop_
_entity.id
_entity.type
_entity.pdbx_description
1 polymer ?
#
loop_
_entity_poly.entity_id
_entity_poly.type
_entity_poly.pdbx_seq_one_letter_code
_entity_poly.pdbx_strand_id
1 'polypeptide(L)'
;MSDRTPAPGPGYESGVVTNPLLRIAGMVTGPAIMVVGTGILIVDEGAFWWPLLAVVLLAAAVGGTLVYVSSVHMRVGNGELEINAGYRSVRLRTGTVGYVGRARFEGRHARRLGRFNLTNARAGEGVEIVSRNGTYVTARTDTPDELVRALIAEGMDPSALRVPFPFESVSYRRVREIQREERTVNPA
;
A
#
# COMPACT_ATOMS: atom_id res chain seq x y z
N MET A 1 -15.30 0.41 -35.39
CA MET A 1 -15.12 0.72 -33.96
C MET A 1 -13.75 0.21 -33.55
N SER A 2 -12.79 1.10 -33.33
CA SER A 2 -11.43 0.71 -32.97
C SER A 2 -11.36 0.60 -31.46
N ASP A 3 -11.27 -0.63 -30.93
CA ASP A 3 -10.81 -0.91 -29.57
C ASP A 3 -9.36 -0.45 -29.47
N ARG A 4 -9.15 0.84 -29.21
CA ARG A 4 -7.86 1.37 -28.78
C ARG A 4 -7.90 1.37 -27.26
N THR A 5 -7.63 0.20 -26.67
CA THR A 5 -7.07 0.20 -25.32
C THR A 5 -5.81 1.06 -25.39
N PRO A 6 -5.69 2.13 -24.59
CA PRO A 6 -4.47 2.93 -24.58
C PRO A 6 -3.28 2.02 -24.31
N ALA A 7 -2.16 2.24 -25.00
CA ALA A 7 -0.93 1.56 -24.67
C ALA A 7 -0.63 1.80 -23.17
N PRO A 8 -0.23 0.77 -22.41
CA PRO A 8 0.07 0.93 -20.99
C PRO A 8 1.14 2.02 -20.83
N GLY A 9 0.89 2.93 -19.89
CA GLY A 9 1.83 3.99 -19.55
C GLY A 9 3.10 3.41 -18.89
N PRO A 10 4.13 4.23 -18.66
CA PRO A 10 5.26 3.80 -17.86
C PRO A 10 4.75 3.36 -16.48
N GLY A 11 4.97 2.09 -16.15
CA GLY A 11 4.50 1.52 -14.89
C GLY A 11 5.03 2.29 -13.69
N TYR A 12 4.14 2.64 -12.77
CA TYR A 12 4.51 3.29 -11.51
C TYR A 12 4.62 2.24 -10.41
N GLU A 13 5.72 2.26 -9.66
CA GLU A 13 5.90 1.43 -8.48
C GLU A 13 6.53 2.26 -7.36
N SER A 14 5.91 2.25 -6.19
CA SER A 14 6.38 3.01 -5.03
C SER A 14 6.16 2.21 -3.76
N GLY A 15 7.12 2.28 -2.82
CA GLY A 15 7.05 1.60 -1.53
C GLY A 15 7.37 2.58 -0.41
N VAL A 16 6.43 2.76 0.51
CA VAL A 16 6.61 3.62 1.70
C VAL A 16 6.69 2.78 2.95
N VAL A 17 7.77 2.96 3.71
CA VAL A 17 7.94 2.33 5.02
C VAL A 17 7.03 3.03 6.01
N THR A 18 6.09 2.29 6.58
CA THR A 18 5.13 2.83 7.54
C THR A 18 5.47 2.43 8.98
N ASN A 19 6.15 1.29 9.16
CA ASN A 19 6.56 0.79 10.46
C ASN A 19 8.08 0.55 10.53
N PRO A 20 8.88 1.61 10.79
CA PRO A 20 10.34 1.50 10.79
C PRO A 20 10.86 0.54 11.87
N LEU A 21 10.19 0.47 13.02
CA LEU A 21 10.55 -0.47 14.08
C LEU A 21 10.39 -1.93 13.64
N LEU A 22 9.28 -2.25 12.95
CA LEU A 22 9.06 -3.59 12.43
C LEU A 22 10.04 -3.94 11.31
N ARG A 23 10.43 -2.95 10.49
CA ARG A 23 11.47 -3.10 9.48
C ARG A 23 12.82 -3.43 10.11
N ILE A 24 13.22 -2.67 11.14
CA ILE A 24 14.45 -2.91 11.90
C ILE A 24 14.40 -4.29 12.57
N ALA A 25 13.29 -4.64 13.21
CA ALA A 25 13.10 -5.97 13.80
C ALA A 25 13.31 -7.06 12.73
N GLY A 26 12.69 -6.94 11.55
CA GLY A 26 12.92 -7.88 10.44
C GLY A 26 14.37 -7.96 9.98
N MET A 27 15.04 -6.82 9.85
CA MET A 27 16.47 -6.73 9.50
C MET A 27 17.40 -7.38 10.53
N VAL A 28 17.00 -7.44 11.80
CA VAL A 28 17.78 -8.05 12.88
C VAL A 28 17.40 -9.53 13.10
N THR A 29 16.12 -9.87 12.99
CA THR A 29 15.62 -11.23 13.25
C THR A 29 16.17 -12.25 12.26
N GLY A 30 16.25 -11.93 10.97
CA GLY A 30 16.83 -12.84 9.97
C GLY A 30 18.27 -13.24 10.32
N PRO A 31 19.20 -12.28 10.50
CA PRO A 31 20.56 -12.56 10.95
C PRO A 31 20.64 -13.28 12.31
N ALA A 32 19.78 -12.92 13.27
CA ALA A 32 19.75 -13.61 14.56
C ALA A 32 19.38 -15.10 14.43
N ILE A 33 18.38 -15.43 13.60
CA ILE A 33 18.02 -16.81 13.27
C ILE A 33 19.20 -17.53 12.60
N MET A 34 19.90 -16.87 11.67
CA MET A 34 21.09 -17.44 11.02
C MET A 34 22.19 -17.77 12.02
N VAL A 35 22.54 -16.84 12.91
CA VAL A 35 23.62 -17.04 13.89
C VAL A 35 23.28 -18.15 14.87
N VAL A 36 22.08 -18.10 15.47
CA VAL A 36 21.65 -19.10 16.46
C VAL A 36 21.44 -20.46 15.80
N GLY A 37 20.74 -20.51 14.67
CA GLY A 37 20.44 -21.74 13.96
C GLY A 37 21.70 -22.44 13.44
N THR A 38 22.64 -21.69 12.86
CA THR A 38 23.93 -22.26 12.41
C THR A 38 24.78 -22.70 13.60
N GLY A 39 24.79 -21.93 14.70
CA GLY A 39 25.51 -22.28 15.92
C GLY A 39 25.06 -23.61 16.53
N ILE A 40 23.75 -23.90 16.55
CA ILE A 40 23.21 -25.19 17.01
C ILE A 40 23.70 -26.34 16.12
N LEU A 41 23.73 -26.14 14.80
CA LEU A 41 24.13 -27.18 13.84
C LEU A 41 25.63 -27.49 13.85
N ILE A 42 26.47 -26.52 14.24
CA ILE A 42 27.92 -26.74 14.36
C ILE A 42 28.26 -27.63 15.58
N VAL A 43 27.41 -27.64 16.60
CA VAL A 43 27.60 -28.45 17.82
C VAL A 43 27.10 -29.89 17.61
N ASP A 44 26.33 -30.15 16.55
CA ASP A 44 25.82 -31.47 16.20
C ASP A 44 26.65 -32.10 15.07
N GLU A 45 27.61 -32.95 15.44
CA GLU A 45 28.52 -33.62 14.50
C GLU A 45 27.82 -34.60 13.53
N GLY A 46 26.53 -34.92 13.77
CA GLY A 46 25.71 -35.77 12.91
C GLY A 46 24.82 -35.01 11.91
N ALA A 47 24.83 -33.68 11.93
CA ALA A 47 23.92 -32.88 11.12
C ALA A 47 24.25 -32.92 9.62
N PHE A 48 23.35 -33.52 8.83
CA PHE A 48 23.36 -33.42 7.38
C PHE A 48 23.18 -31.95 6.94
N TRP A 49 23.43 -31.61 5.67
CA TRP A 49 23.41 -30.20 5.23
C TRP A 49 21.99 -29.56 5.15
N TRP A 50 20.92 -30.37 5.11
CA TRP A 50 19.55 -29.88 4.95
C TRP A 50 19.03 -28.97 6.09
N PRO A 51 19.37 -29.15 7.39
CA PRO A 51 18.99 -28.19 8.42
C PRO A 51 19.61 -26.80 8.22
N LEU A 52 20.79 -26.69 7.62
CA LEU A 52 21.34 -25.37 7.27
C LEU A 52 20.45 -24.67 6.24
N LEU A 53 19.98 -25.41 5.23
CA LEU A 53 19.01 -24.88 4.27
C LEU A 53 17.70 -24.46 4.96
N ALA A 54 17.21 -25.26 5.91
CA ALA A 54 16.01 -24.93 6.68
C ALA A 54 16.19 -23.62 7.49
N VAL A 55 17.34 -23.43 8.13
CA VAL A 55 17.68 -22.19 8.86
C VAL A 55 17.73 -20.99 7.91
N VAL A 56 18.37 -21.13 6.74
CA VAL A 56 18.42 -20.07 5.71
C VAL A 56 17.02 -19.68 5.24
N LEU A 57 16.18 -20.66 4.91
CA LEU A 57 14.81 -20.43 4.47
C LEU A 57 13.97 -19.80 5.56
N LEU A 58 14.11 -20.24 6.81
CA LEU A 58 13.40 -19.68 7.95
C LEU A 58 13.81 -18.22 8.21
N ALA A 59 15.12 -17.93 8.19
CA ALA A 59 15.64 -16.58 8.36
C ALA A 59 15.13 -15.64 7.26
N ALA A 60 15.19 -16.09 6.00
CA ALA A 60 14.70 -15.33 4.86
C ALA A 60 13.18 -15.11 4.94
N ALA A 61 12.41 -16.15 5.28
CA ALA A 61 10.96 -16.07 5.39
C ALA A 61 10.53 -15.12 6.51
N VAL A 62 11.07 -15.26 7.72
CA VAL A 62 10.68 -14.43 8.87
C VAL A 62 11.17 -13.00 8.70
N GLY A 63 12.46 -12.81 8.42
CA GLY A 63 13.05 -11.48 8.23
C GLY A 63 12.44 -10.73 7.05
N GLY A 64 12.31 -11.43 5.90
CA GLY A 64 11.69 -10.88 4.69
C GLY A 64 10.23 -10.52 4.89
N THR A 65 9.45 -11.38 5.55
CA THR A 65 8.03 -11.07 5.86
C THR A 65 7.91 -9.84 6.74
N LEU A 66 8.69 -9.72 7.82
CA LEU A 66 8.66 -8.56 8.71
C LEU A 66 9.01 -7.26 8.00
N VAL A 67 10.02 -7.28 7.11
CA VAL A 67 10.36 -6.14 6.26
C VAL A 67 9.23 -5.82 5.28
N TYR A 68 8.63 -6.83 4.65
CA TYR A 68 7.55 -6.63 3.69
C TYR A 68 6.31 -6.00 4.32
N VAL A 69 5.83 -6.55 5.45
CA VAL A 69 4.64 -6.02 6.15
C VAL A 69 4.87 -4.67 6.82
N SER A 70 6.13 -4.21 6.90
CA SER A 70 6.47 -2.89 7.42
C SER A 70 6.16 -1.74 6.44
N SER A 71 5.82 -2.06 5.19
CA SER A 71 5.71 -1.11 4.10
C SER A 71 4.35 -1.19 3.41
N VAL A 72 4.00 -0.10 2.71
CA VAL A 72 2.86 -0.02 1.80
C VAL A 72 3.42 0.15 0.40
N HIS A 73 3.11 -0.78 -0.47
CA HIS A 73 3.52 -0.82 -1.85
C HIS A 73 2.35 -0.43 -2.74
N MET A 74 2.59 0.44 -3.71
CA MET A 74 1.65 0.81 -4.74
C MET A 74 2.25 0.50 -6.09
N ARG A 75 1.45 -0.10 -6.95
CA ARG A 75 1.80 -0.36 -8.33
C ARG A 75 0.66 0.08 -9.22
N VAL A 76 0.95 0.83 -10.28
CA VAL A 76 -0.01 1.17 -11.33
C VAL A 76 0.55 0.67 -12.65
N GLY A 77 -0.24 -0.11 -13.36
CA GLY A 77 0.09 -0.59 -14.70
C GLY A 77 -0.99 -1.53 -15.22
N ASN A 78 -1.03 -1.71 -16.54
CA ASN A 78 -2.01 -2.57 -17.22
C ASN A 78 -3.48 -2.20 -16.88
N GLY A 79 -3.79 -0.91 -16.69
CA GLY A 79 -5.11 -0.42 -16.32
C GLY A 79 -5.55 -0.77 -14.88
N GLU A 80 -4.61 -1.20 -14.03
CA GLU A 80 -4.88 -1.55 -12.63
C GLU A 80 -3.98 -0.78 -11.66
N LEU A 81 -4.58 -0.42 -10.52
CA LEU A 81 -3.91 0.05 -9.32
C LEU A 81 -3.93 -1.10 -8.30
N GLU A 82 -2.76 -1.57 -7.91
CA GLU A 82 -2.56 -2.49 -6.80
C GLU A 82 -1.93 -1.75 -5.62
N ILE A 83 -2.56 -1.86 -4.46
CA ILE A 83 -2.02 -1.33 -3.20
C ILE A 83 -1.91 -2.48 -2.21
N ASN A 84 -0.71 -2.73 -1.71
CA ASN A 84 -0.42 -3.82 -0.80
C ASN A 84 0.25 -3.30 0.49
N ALA A 85 -0.33 -3.62 1.63
CA ALA A 85 0.15 -3.22 2.96
C ALA A 85 0.67 -4.43 3.77
N GLY A 86 1.11 -5.49 3.08
CA GLY A 86 1.57 -6.75 3.66
C GLY A 86 0.44 -7.66 4.14
N TYR A 87 -0.44 -7.17 5.01
CA TYR A 87 -1.59 -7.94 5.53
C TYR A 87 -2.84 -7.87 4.65
N ARG A 88 -2.85 -6.94 3.69
CA ARG A 88 -4.00 -6.71 2.79
C ARG A 88 -3.50 -6.15 1.47
N SER A 89 -4.10 -6.62 0.39
CA SER A 89 -3.97 -6.04 -0.95
C SER A 89 -5.35 -5.60 -1.44
N VAL A 90 -5.39 -4.49 -2.16
CA VAL A 90 -6.57 -4.01 -2.88
C VAL A 90 -6.16 -3.75 -4.32
N ARG A 91 -6.96 -4.28 -5.25
CA ARG A 91 -6.82 -4.02 -6.69
C ARG A 91 -8.03 -3.26 -7.19
N LEU A 92 -7.78 -2.15 -7.87
CA LEU A 92 -8.80 -1.31 -8.49
C LEU A 92 -8.45 -1.12 -9.96
N ARG A 93 -9.44 -1.21 -10.85
CA ARG A 93 -9.25 -0.77 -12.23
C ARG A 93 -9.13 0.75 -12.24
N THR A 94 -8.14 1.29 -12.93
CA THR A 94 -7.90 2.75 -13.01
C THR A 94 -9.12 3.49 -13.58
N GLY A 95 -9.77 2.92 -14.61
CA GLY A 95 -10.99 3.48 -15.20
C GLY A 95 -12.23 3.48 -14.31
N THR A 96 -12.21 2.76 -13.18
CA THR A 96 -13.32 2.79 -12.20
C THR A 96 -13.09 3.80 -11.10
N VAL A 97 -11.96 4.49 -11.06
CA VAL A 97 -11.68 5.52 -10.07
C VAL A 97 -12.57 6.74 -10.33
N GLY A 98 -13.36 7.14 -9.33
CA GLY A 98 -14.29 8.27 -9.41
C GLY A 98 -13.82 9.50 -8.62
N TYR A 99 -12.90 9.30 -7.66
CA TYR A 99 -12.30 10.34 -6.86
C TYR A 99 -10.88 9.92 -6.46
N VAL A 100 -9.93 10.85 -6.56
CA VAL A 100 -8.60 10.76 -5.93
C VAL A 100 -8.26 12.09 -5.28
N GLY A 101 -7.88 12.06 -4.01
CA GLY A 101 -7.46 13.22 -3.24
C GLY A 101 -6.24 12.96 -2.39
N ARG A 102 -5.44 14.01 -2.16
CA ARG A 102 -4.38 13.97 -1.16
C ARG A 102 -5.00 14.04 0.24
N ALA A 103 -4.47 13.23 1.16
CA ALA A 103 -4.92 13.23 2.54
C ALA A 103 -3.76 13.05 3.50
N ARG A 104 -3.84 13.72 4.65
CA ARG A 104 -2.91 13.53 5.77
C ARG A 104 -3.61 12.76 6.87
N PHE A 105 -3.11 11.56 7.15
CA PHE A 105 -3.65 10.69 8.18
C PHE A 105 -2.97 10.98 9.52
N GLU A 106 -3.71 11.27 10.57
CA GLU A 106 -3.14 11.32 11.92
C GLU A 106 -3.15 9.91 12.54
N GLY A 107 -2.21 9.59 13.43
CA GLY A 107 -2.05 8.23 13.95
C GLY A 107 -3.28 7.65 14.65
N ARG A 108 -4.11 8.49 15.29
CA ARG A 108 -5.37 8.07 15.91
C ARG A 108 -6.47 7.78 14.88
N HIS A 109 -6.52 8.56 13.80
CA HIS A 109 -7.48 8.38 12.71
C HIS A 109 -7.05 7.22 11.79
N ALA A 110 -5.76 7.10 11.48
CA ALA A 110 -5.17 6.02 10.69
C ALA A 110 -5.48 4.63 11.24
N ARG A 111 -5.58 4.45 12.56
CA ARG A 111 -6.00 3.18 13.19
C ARG A 111 -7.47 2.83 12.98
N ARG A 112 -8.29 3.84 12.73
CA ARG A 112 -9.75 3.73 12.72
C ARG A 112 -10.32 3.74 11.31
N LEU A 113 -9.53 4.05 10.28
CA LEU A 113 -9.96 3.97 8.88
C LEU A 113 -10.47 2.55 8.58
N GLY A 114 -11.60 2.45 7.87
CA GLY A 114 -12.42 1.23 7.75
C GLY A 114 -11.78 0.04 7.03
N ARG A 115 -12.60 -0.75 6.33
CA ARG A 115 -12.21 -2.08 5.80
C ARG A 115 -11.07 -2.05 4.78
N PHE A 116 -10.79 -0.96 4.09
CA PHE A 116 -9.71 -0.88 3.08
C PHE A 116 -8.65 0.16 3.44
N ASN A 117 -8.32 0.20 4.73
CA ASN A 117 -7.20 0.97 5.22
C ASN A 117 -5.86 0.26 5.00
N LEU A 118 -5.01 0.87 4.18
CA LEU A 118 -3.68 0.44 3.81
C LEU A 118 -2.63 1.46 4.28
N THR A 119 -2.84 2.03 5.47
CA THR A 119 -1.92 2.99 6.09
C THR A 119 -1.04 2.38 7.19
N ASN A 120 -1.20 1.07 7.44
CA ASN A 120 -0.59 0.36 8.58
C ASN A 120 -0.85 1.06 9.93
N ALA A 121 -1.97 1.79 10.05
CA ALA A 121 -2.33 2.51 11.26
C ALA A 121 -1.30 3.59 11.68
N ARG A 122 -0.59 4.17 10.70
CA ARG A 122 0.50 5.14 10.91
C ARG A 122 0.18 6.50 10.28
N ALA A 123 0.75 7.53 10.86
CA ALA A 123 0.48 8.92 10.48
C ALA A 123 1.27 9.38 9.24
N GLY A 124 0.77 10.45 8.60
CA GLY A 124 1.43 11.31 7.60
C GLY A 124 0.64 11.44 6.29
N GLU A 125 1.32 11.85 5.21
CA GLU A 125 0.80 11.97 3.84
C GLU A 125 0.37 10.66 3.15
N GLY A 126 -0.66 10.75 2.33
CA GLY A 126 -1.09 9.68 1.45
C GLY A 126 -2.25 10.09 0.56
N VAL A 127 -3.02 9.11 0.12
CA VAL A 127 -4.12 9.32 -0.81
C VAL A 127 -5.41 8.65 -0.34
N GLU A 128 -6.52 9.30 -0.64
CA GLU A 128 -7.87 8.76 -0.59
C GLU A 128 -8.34 8.48 -2.02
N ILE A 129 -8.82 7.26 -2.26
CA ILE A 129 -9.33 6.83 -3.55
C ILE A 129 -10.73 6.28 -3.34
N VAL A 130 -11.69 6.77 -4.12
CA VAL A 130 -13.04 6.21 -4.16
C VAL A 130 -13.32 5.78 -5.59
N SER A 131 -13.60 4.50 -5.78
CA SER A 131 -14.09 4.01 -7.05
C SER A 131 -15.57 4.35 -7.24
N ARG A 132 -16.02 4.41 -8.49
CA ARG A 132 -17.41 4.66 -8.88
C ARG A 132 -18.41 3.64 -8.30
N ASN A 133 -17.93 2.46 -7.90
CA ASN A 133 -18.74 1.43 -7.22
C ASN A 133 -18.74 1.56 -5.68
N GLY A 134 -18.19 2.64 -5.12
CA GLY A 134 -18.19 2.93 -3.67
C GLY A 134 -17.05 2.28 -2.88
N THR A 135 -16.05 1.68 -3.53
CA THR A 135 -14.87 1.16 -2.80
C THR A 135 -14.00 2.33 -2.38
N TYR A 136 -13.96 2.57 -1.07
CA TYR A 136 -13.13 3.60 -0.45
C TYR A 136 -11.82 3.01 0.06
N VAL A 137 -10.68 3.46 -0.48
CA VAL A 137 -9.33 3.01 -0.13
C VAL A 137 -8.51 4.19 0.37
N THR A 138 -7.77 3.97 1.45
CA THR A 138 -6.81 4.94 1.98
C THR A 138 -5.43 4.31 2.04
N ALA A 139 -4.43 4.99 1.49
CA ALA A 139 -3.09 4.41 1.40
C ALA A 139 -1.97 5.43 1.60
N ARG A 140 -0.87 4.99 2.22
CA ARG A 140 0.32 5.80 2.51
C ARG A 140 1.21 5.93 1.29
N THR A 141 1.49 7.16 0.86
CA THR A 141 2.46 7.43 -0.21
C THR A 141 3.15 8.75 0.06
N ASP A 142 4.44 8.83 -0.26
CA ASP A 142 5.23 10.07 -0.19
C ASP A 142 5.24 10.81 -1.54
N THR A 143 4.70 10.17 -2.60
CA THR A 143 4.71 10.65 -3.98
C THR A 143 3.29 10.67 -4.59
N PRO A 144 2.31 11.35 -3.95
CA PRO A 144 0.92 11.34 -4.40
C PRO A 144 0.74 11.87 -5.82
N ASP A 145 1.56 12.82 -6.26
CA ASP A 145 1.48 13.41 -7.60
C ASP A 145 1.97 12.51 -8.71
N GLU A 146 2.96 11.67 -8.42
CA GLU A 146 3.45 10.67 -9.37
C GLU A 146 2.41 9.56 -9.52
N LEU A 147 1.81 9.13 -8.41
CA LEU A 147 0.69 8.19 -8.43
C LEU A 147 -0.48 8.72 -9.26
N VAL A 148 -0.92 9.97 -9.02
CA VAL A 148 -2.03 10.57 -9.77
C VAL A 148 -1.71 10.64 -11.27
N ARG A 149 -0.50 11.05 -11.64
CA ARG A 149 -0.06 11.08 -13.05
C ARG A 149 -0.08 9.69 -13.68
N ALA A 150 0.38 8.67 -12.96
CA ALA A 150 0.34 7.29 -13.43
C ALA A 150 -1.08 6.76 -13.60
N LEU A 151 -1.99 7.06 -12.66
CA LEU A 151 -3.41 6.68 -12.75
C LEU A 151 -4.06 7.28 -14.01
N ILE A 152 -3.81 8.56 -14.31
CA ILE A 152 -4.32 9.20 -15.53
C ILE A 152 -3.75 8.53 -16.78
N ALA A 153 -2.43 8.28 -16.80
CA ALA A 153 -1.77 7.63 -17.93
C ALA A 153 -2.36 6.23 -18.21
N GLU A 154 -2.81 5.54 -17.17
CA GLU A 154 -3.42 4.21 -17.23
C GLU A 154 -4.95 4.24 -17.36
N GLY A 155 -5.55 5.39 -17.68
CA GLY A 155 -6.97 5.48 -18.04
C GLY A 155 -7.93 5.91 -16.93
N MET A 156 -7.43 6.47 -15.82
CA MET A 156 -8.28 7.20 -14.88
C MET A 156 -8.83 8.48 -15.54
N ASP A 157 -10.13 8.71 -15.38
CA ASP A 157 -10.80 9.92 -15.84
C ASP A 157 -10.27 11.15 -15.08
N PRO A 158 -9.71 12.18 -15.76
CA PRO A 158 -9.18 13.37 -15.10
C PRO A 158 -10.22 14.16 -14.29
N SER A 159 -11.52 13.97 -14.55
CA SER A 159 -12.59 14.57 -13.74
C SER A 159 -12.55 14.09 -12.28
N ALA A 160 -11.98 12.90 -12.00
CA ALA A 160 -11.80 12.38 -10.64
C ALA A 160 -10.94 13.29 -9.74
N LEU A 161 -10.16 14.20 -10.33
CA LEU A 161 -9.39 15.23 -9.61
C LEU A 161 -10.17 16.52 -9.30
N ARG A 162 -11.41 16.64 -9.80
CA ARG A 162 -12.26 17.82 -9.61
C ARG A 162 -13.51 17.53 -8.79
N VAL A 163 -13.90 16.26 -8.71
CA VAL A 163 -15.06 15.83 -7.93
C VAL A 163 -14.78 16.05 -6.44
N PRO A 164 -15.73 16.63 -5.67
CA PRO A 164 -15.62 16.72 -4.22
C PRO A 164 -15.58 15.32 -3.59
N PHE A 165 -15.14 15.22 -2.34
CA PHE A 165 -15.15 13.94 -1.65
C PHE A 165 -16.59 13.38 -1.55
N PRO A 166 -16.87 12.15 -2.04
CA PRO A 166 -18.23 11.63 -2.15
C PRO A 166 -18.70 11.01 -0.83
N PHE A 167 -19.02 11.86 0.16
CA PHE A 167 -19.39 11.44 1.52
C PHE A 167 -20.49 10.37 1.59
N GLU A 168 -21.47 10.43 0.70
CA GLU A 168 -22.62 9.51 0.68
C GLU A 168 -22.24 8.09 0.23
N SER A 169 -21.21 7.97 -0.62
CA SER A 169 -20.71 6.68 -1.11
C SER A 169 -19.78 5.99 -0.11
N VAL A 170 -19.32 6.72 0.91
CA VAL A 170 -18.33 6.22 1.87
C VAL A 170 -19.00 5.92 3.19
N SER A 171 -19.19 4.63 3.48
CA SER A 171 -19.85 4.12 4.70
C SER A 171 -19.08 4.37 6.02
N TYR A 172 -17.96 5.10 5.97
CA TYR A 172 -17.09 5.30 7.12
C TYR A 172 -17.52 6.51 7.98
N ARG A 173 -17.97 6.23 9.21
CA ARG A 173 -18.54 7.25 10.14
C ARG A 173 -17.64 8.44 10.46
N ARG A 174 -16.32 8.28 10.42
CA ARG A 174 -15.34 9.34 10.80
C ARG A 174 -14.62 9.92 9.59
N VAL A 175 -15.18 9.74 8.39
CA VAL A 175 -14.57 10.25 7.16
C VAL A 175 -14.40 11.78 7.20
N ARG A 176 -15.18 12.49 8.01
CA ARG A 176 -15.07 13.95 8.22
C ARG A 176 -13.89 14.37 9.10
N GLU A 177 -13.25 13.45 9.83
CA GLU A 177 -12.10 13.75 10.71
C GLU A 177 -10.76 13.73 9.97
N ILE A 178 -10.73 13.32 8.70
CA ILE A 178 -9.50 13.20 7.92
C ILE A 178 -9.17 14.56 7.29
N GLN A 179 -7.95 15.04 7.51
CA GLN A 179 -7.44 16.22 6.83
C GLN A 179 -7.22 15.88 5.36
N ARG A 180 -8.01 16.48 4.48
CA ARG A 180 -7.98 16.24 3.04
C ARG A 180 -7.87 17.54 2.26
N GLU A 181 -7.40 17.43 1.03
CA GLU A 181 -7.52 18.51 0.07
C GLU A 181 -9.01 18.80 -0.17
N GLU A 182 -9.47 19.99 0.21
CA GLU A 182 -10.85 20.41 -0.01
C GLU A 182 -11.06 20.83 -1.47
N ARG A 183 -12.11 20.27 -2.09
CA ARG A 183 -12.57 20.68 -3.41
C ARG A 183 -14.03 21.09 -3.26
N THR A 184 -14.29 22.38 -3.46
CA THR A 184 -15.65 22.91 -3.45
C THR A 184 -16.36 22.48 -4.74
N VAL A 185 -17.63 22.07 -4.59
CA VAL A 185 -18.56 22.05 -5.73
C VAL A 185 -18.74 23.51 -6.11
N ASN A 186 -18.22 23.93 -7.26
CA ASN A 186 -18.67 25.19 -7.82
C ASN A 186 -20.16 25.04 -8.12
N PRO A 187 -21.06 25.81 -7.48
CA PRO A 187 -22.44 25.85 -7.92
C PRO A 187 -22.44 26.52 -9.30
N ALA A 188 -22.66 25.71 -10.34
CA ALA A 188 -23.00 26.21 -11.66
C ALA A 188 -24.49 26.56 -11.68
#